data_AF-A0A9D8MYY5-F1
#
_entry.id   AF-A0A9D8MYY5-F1
#
_cell.length_a   1.000
_cell.length_b   1.000
_cell.length_c   1.000
_cell.angle_alpha   90.00
_cell.angle_beta   90.00
_cell.angle_gamma   90.00
#
_symmetry.space_group_name_H-M   'P 1'
#
loop_
_entity.id
_entity.type
_entity.pdbx_description
1 polymer ?
#
loop_
_entity_poly.entity_id
_entity_poly.type
_entity_poly.pdbx_seq_one_letter_code
_entity_poly.pdbx_strand_id
1 'polypeptide(L)'
;MRKSVILIILVIFVSSFFVVGFYGTQMKIYDTKVKVESIVCQMVVDDVYDIDTANTAKPAYKNLKDNSGNDISYVFQRMFTLKDVDKGVSIVLKFGVDPPTATNTNIRYSVYQSGADETSSSGSAENDEGSSSDRLSGKKFEFTDNHDGSATFLFKEPFEVDVLIVASDNASNAKMLVRIAVLADRDYLLYG
;
A
#
# COMPACT_ATOMS: atom_id res chain seq x y z
N MET A 1 -12.11 54.68 -42.96
CA MET A 1 -11.31 53.43 -42.94
C MET A 1 -11.65 52.58 -44.16
N ARG A 2 -10.65 52.07 -44.88
CA ARG A 2 -10.87 51.22 -46.07
C ARG A 2 -11.47 49.88 -45.63
N LYS A 3 -12.47 49.36 -46.33
CA LYS A 3 -13.18 48.11 -46.02
C LYS A 3 -12.23 46.92 -45.74
N SER A 4 -11.04 46.90 -46.35
CA SER A 4 -9.99 45.89 -46.08
C SER A 4 -9.43 45.92 -44.66
N VAL A 5 -9.37 47.08 -43.98
CA VAL A 5 -8.79 47.17 -42.63
C VAL A 5 -9.71 46.49 -41.61
N ILE A 6 -11.02 46.64 -41.78
CA ILE A 6 -12.03 46.01 -40.92
C ILE A 6 -11.99 44.48 -41.07
N LEU A 7 -11.79 43.99 -42.30
CA LEU A 7 -11.68 42.56 -42.57
C LEU A 7 -10.45 41.93 -41.89
N ILE A 8 -9.30 42.61 -41.94
CA ILE A 8 -8.06 42.10 -41.32
C ILE A 8 -8.20 42.01 -39.80
N ILE A 9 -8.78 43.03 -39.16
CA ILE A 9 -9.02 43.02 -37.71
C ILE A 9 -9.94 41.87 -37.31
N LEU A 10 -10.99 41.60 -38.11
CA LEU A 10 -11.92 40.50 -37.85
C LEU A 10 -11.24 39.13 -37.99
N VAL A 11 -10.39 38.93 -39.00
CA VAL A 11 -9.63 37.69 -39.17
C VAL A 11 -8.68 37.45 -37.99
N ILE A 12 -7.96 38.49 -37.55
CA ILE A 12 -7.06 38.39 -36.39
C ILE A 12 -7.87 38.03 -35.14
N PHE A 13 -8.98 38.71 -34.88
CA PHE A 13 -9.83 38.48 -33.71
C PHE A 13 -10.43 37.06 -33.67
N VAL A 14 -10.90 36.56 -34.82
CA VAL A 14 -11.43 35.20 -34.90
C VAL A 14 -10.31 34.18 -34.72
N SER A 15 -9.15 34.39 -35.33
CA SER A 15 -8.00 33.47 -35.20
C SER A 15 -7.47 33.37 -33.77
N SER A 16 -7.41 34.48 -33.03
CA SER A 16 -6.97 34.48 -31.64
C SER A 16 -7.97 33.78 -30.71
N PHE A 17 -9.27 33.86 -31.01
CA PHE A 17 -10.30 33.12 -30.27
C PHE A 17 -10.12 31.60 -30.42
N PHE A 18 -9.82 31.13 -31.64
CA PHE A 18 -9.54 29.70 -31.89
C PHE A 18 -8.26 29.23 -31.20
N VAL A 19 -7.19 30.03 -31.25
CA VAL A 19 -5.92 29.70 -30.59
C VAL A 19 -6.12 29.57 -29.07
N VAL A 20 -6.72 30.57 -28.42
CA VAL A 20 -6.94 30.55 -26.96
C VAL A 20 -7.91 29.43 -26.56
N GLY A 21 -8.98 29.20 -27.33
CA GLY A 21 -9.93 28.12 -27.07
C GLY A 21 -9.30 26.72 -27.19
N PHE A 22 -8.43 26.51 -28.18
CA PHE A 22 -7.75 25.23 -28.39
C PHE A 22 -6.67 24.97 -27.33
N TYR A 23 -5.86 25.98 -26.97
CA TYR A 23 -4.89 25.84 -25.88
C TYR A 23 -5.55 25.69 -24.51
N GLY A 24 -6.64 26.39 -24.23
CA GLY A 24 -7.37 26.29 -22.96
C GLY A 24 -8.08 24.95 -22.75
N THR A 25 -8.57 24.32 -23.82
CA THR A 25 -9.18 22.97 -23.74
C THR A 25 -8.13 21.88 -23.58
N GLN A 26 -7.00 21.98 -24.28
CA GLN A 26 -5.85 21.11 -24.06
C GLN A 26 -5.36 21.19 -22.61
N MET A 27 -5.18 22.39 -22.05
CA MET A 27 -4.75 22.55 -20.65
C MET A 27 -5.71 21.90 -19.63
N LYS A 28 -7.03 21.91 -19.85
CA LYS A 28 -8.00 21.26 -18.94
C LYS A 28 -7.96 19.73 -18.99
N ILE A 29 -7.56 19.13 -20.11
CA ILE A 29 -7.52 17.67 -20.27
C ILE A 29 -6.32 17.07 -19.54
N TYR A 30 -5.21 17.80 -19.40
CA TYR A 30 -3.98 17.27 -18.79
C TYR A 30 -3.95 17.28 -17.25
N ASP A 31 -4.93 17.87 -16.56
CA ASP A 31 -4.91 18.00 -15.09
C ASP A 31 -6.08 17.26 -14.41
N THR A 32 -6.61 16.22 -15.05
CA THR A 32 -7.57 15.33 -14.37
C THR A 32 -6.79 14.38 -13.47
N LYS A 33 -6.63 14.76 -12.19
CA LYS A 33 -6.03 13.89 -11.18
C LYS A 33 -6.96 12.71 -10.90
N VAL A 34 -6.56 11.52 -11.36
CA VAL A 34 -7.24 10.27 -11.03
C VAL A 34 -6.77 9.84 -9.65
N LYS A 35 -7.71 9.73 -8.71
CA LYS A 35 -7.43 9.37 -7.32
C LYS A 35 -7.25 7.86 -7.18
N VAL A 36 -6.48 7.46 -6.18
CA VAL A 36 -6.48 6.06 -5.72
C VAL A 36 -7.79 5.76 -5.01
N GLU A 37 -8.49 4.73 -5.45
CA GLU A 37 -9.76 4.28 -4.86
C GLU A 37 -9.53 3.15 -3.86
N SER A 38 -8.65 2.19 -4.20
CA SER A 38 -8.28 1.09 -3.32
C SER A 38 -6.83 0.66 -3.50
N ILE A 39 -6.34 -0.09 -2.51
CA ILE A 39 -5.05 -0.79 -2.57
C ILE A 39 -5.37 -2.26 -2.82
N VAL A 40 -4.56 -2.94 -3.63
CA VAL A 40 -4.75 -4.35 -3.99
C VAL A 40 -3.45 -5.11 -3.72
N CYS A 41 -3.55 -6.30 -3.12
CA CYS A 41 -2.41 -7.22 -3.05
C CYS A 41 -2.27 -7.94 -4.40
N GLN A 42 -1.14 -7.76 -5.08
CA GLN A 42 -0.92 -8.24 -6.44
C GLN A 42 -0.13 -9.55 -6.52
N MET A 43 0.72 -9.81 -5.52
CA MET A 43 1.56 -11.01 -5.50
C MET A 43 1.75 -11.49 -4.07
N VAL A 44 1.52 -12.79 -3.93
CA VAL A 44 1.74 -13.57 -2.73
C VAL A 44 2.64 -14.72 -3.17
N VAL A 45 3.75 -14.97 -2.47
CA VAL A 45 4.64 -16.10 -2.77
C VAL A 45 3.85 -17.42 -2.61
N ASP A 46 4.12 -18.41 -3.47
CA ASP A 46 3.37 -19.69 -3.57
C ASP A 46 3.20 -20.47 -2.24
N ASP A 47 4.06 -20.24 -1.24
CA ASP A 47 4.05 -20.92 0.06
C ASP A 47 3.36 -20.13 1.20
N VAL A 48 2.61 -19.09 0.87
CA VAL A 48 1.90 -18.25 1.83
C VAL A 48 0.41 -18.48 1.69
N TYR A 49 -0.24 -18.93 2.76
CA TYR A 49 -1.70 -19.01 2.79
C TYR A 49 -2.26 -17.59 2.85
N ASP A 50 -2.92 -17.15 1.78
CA ASP A 50 -3.65 -15.89 1.73
C ASP A 50 -5.12 -16.11 2.08
N ILE A 51 -5.62 -15.30 2.99
CA ILE A 51 -7.03 -15.31 3.34
C ILE A 51 -7.55 -13.89 3.20
N ASP A 52 -8.30 -13.66 2.12
CA ASP A 52 -9.18 -12.51 2.00
C ASP A 52 -10.29 -12.65 3.06
N THR A 53 -10.22 -11.80 4.08
CA THR A 53 -11.14 -11.86 5.22
C THR A 53 -12.58 -11.48 4.83
N ALA A 54 -12.76 -10.71 3.75
CA ALA A 54 -14.07 -10.33 3.24
C ALA A 54 -14.76 -11.49 2.51
N ASN A 55 -13.98 -12.36 1.86
CA ASN A 55 -14.49 -13.42 0.98
C ASN A 55 -14.30 -14.85 1.52
N THR A 56 -13.75 -15.01 2.72
CA THR A 56 -13.52 -16.33 3.33
C THR A 56 -14.79 -16.94 3.96
N ALA A 57 -14.99 -18.25 3.74
CA ALA A 57 -16.07 -19.01 4.37
C ALA A 57 -15.74 -19.47 5.81
N LYS A 58 -14.50 -19.26 6.29
CA LYS A 58 -14.05 -19.73 7.61
C LYS A 58 -14.42 -18.71 8.72
N PRO A 59 -15.25 -19.09 9.72
CA PRO A 59 -15.74 -18.16 10.75
C PRO A 59 -14.63 -17.48 11.56
N ALA A 60 -13.53 -18.18 11.84
CA ALA A 60 -12.37 -17.65 12.57
C ALA A 60 -11.73 -16.43 11.88
N TYR A 61 -11.77 -16.37 10.55
CA TYR A 61 -11.19 -15.28 9.75
C TYR A 61 -12.20 -14.20 9.38
N LYS A 62 -13.50 -14.56 9.30
CA LYS A 62 -14.58 -13.58 9.21
C LYS A 62 -14.65 -12.70 10.46
N ASN A 63 -14.43 -13.28 11.64
CA ASN A 63 -14.43 -12.58 12.93
C ASN A 63 -13.14 -11.78 13.23
N LEU A 64 -12.08 -11.93 12.45
CA LEU A 64 -10.86 -11.12 12.59
C LEU A 64 -11.11 -9.65 12.19
N LYS A 65 -12.08 -9.42 11.29
CA LYS A 65 -12.62 -8.10 10.98
C LYS A 65 -13.33 -7.45 12.17
N ASP A 66 -14.03 -8.25 12.96
CA ASP A 66 -14.92 -7.76 14.02
C ASP A 66 -14.23 -7.67 15.40
N ASN A 67 -13.19 -8.48 15.67
CA ASN A 67 -12.56 -8.61 17.00
C ASN A 67 -11.18 -7.95 17.15
N SER A 68 -10.54 -7.50 16.07
CA SER A 68 -9.21 -6.86 16.13
C SER A 68 -9.28 -5.34 16.33
N GLY A 69 -10.49 -4.77 16.41
CA GLY A 69 -10.70 -3.31 16.43
C GLY A 69 -10.38 -2.62 15.09
N ASN A 70 -9.83 -3.36 14.11
CA ASN A 70 -9.32 -2.85 12.85
C ASN A 70 -9.73 -3.74 11.66
N ASP A 71 -10.13 -3.13 10.53
CA ASP A 71 -10.53 -3.86 9.31
C ASP A 71 -9.31 -4.56 8.63
N ILE A 72 -8.85 -5.69 9.18
CA ILE A 72 -7.82 -6.53 8.55
C ILE A 72 -8.39 -7.08 7.24
N SER A 73 -7.78 -6.68 6.13
CA SER A 73 -8.19 -7.04 4.76
C SER A 73 -7.64 -8.40 4.32
N TYR A 74 -6.41 -8.73 4.72
CA TYR A 74 -5.74 -9.99 4.38
C TYR A 74 -4.98 -10.58 5.56
N VAL A 75 -4.95 -11.91 5.64
CA VAL A 75 -4.06 -12.65 6.53
C VAL A 75 -3.14 -13.53 5.71
N PHE A 76 -1.84 -13.36 5.88
CA PHE A 76 -0.78 -14.16 5.29
C PHE A 76 -0.17 -15.05 6.36
N GLN A 77 -0.22 -16.37 6.17
CA GLN A 77 0.28 -17.31 7.16
C GLN A 77 1.32 -18.27 6.58
N ARG A 78 2.42 -18.47 7.31
CA ARG A 78 3.46 -19.46 7.01
C ARG A 78 3.97 -20.14 8.28
N MET A 79 4.42 -21.39 8.17
CA MET A 79 5.02 -22.11 9.28
C MET A 79 6.53 -21.88 9.34
N PHE A 80 7.06 -21.72 10.56
CA PHE A 80 8.47 -21.68 10.88
C PHE A 80 8.95 -23.08 11.25
N THR A 81 9.84 -23.64 10.44
CA THR A 81 10.35 -25.01 10.60
C THR A 81 11.78 -25.01 11.10
N LEU A 82 12.30 -26.19 11.49
CA LEU A 82 13.71 -26.34 11.88
C LEU A 82 14.70 -25.95 10.76
N LYS A 83 14.27 -25.96 9.49
CA LYS A 83 15.11 -25.53 8.37
C LYS A 83 15.30 -24.02 8.29
N ASP A 84 14.43 -23.26 8.97
CA ASP A 84 14.37 -21.81 8.91
C ASP A 84 15.15 -21.14 10.05
N VAL A 85 15.64 -21.91 11.04
CA VAL A 85 16.34 -21.39 12.23
C VAL A 85 17.54 -20.49 11.86
N ASP A 86 18.33 -20.90 10.86
CA ASP A 86 19.55 -20.17 10.51
C ASP A 86 19.31 -19.00 9.53
N LYS A 87 18.22 -19.06 8.75
CA LYS A 87 17.97 -18.14 7.63
C LYS A 87 16.77 -17.23 7.84
N GLY A 88 15.90 -17.57 8.78
CA GLY A 88 14.57 -16.99 8.92
C GLY A 88 13.61 -17.38 7.80
N VAL A 89 12.37 -16.97 7.97
CA VAL A 89 11.29 -17.06 6.98
C VAL A 89 11.14 -15.71 6.31
N SER A 90 11.43 -15.64 5.01
CA SER A 90 11.19 -14.44 4.20
C SER A 90 9.83 -14.52 3.50
N ILE A 91 9.03 -13.49 3.66
CA ILE A 91 7.75 -13.29 2.96
C ILE A 91 7.87 -11.99 2.18
N VAL A 92 7.63 -12.05 0.87
CA VAL A 92 7.62 -10.86 0.00
C VAL A 92 6.18 -10.65 -0.45
N LEU A 93 5.64 -9.45 -0.21
CA LEU A 93 4.30 -9.09 -0.63
C LEU A 93 4.37 -7.91 -1.58
N LYS A 94 3.61 -7.97 -2.67
CA LYS A 94 3.49 -6.86 -3.62
C LYS A 94 2.11 -6.23 -3.55
N PHE A 95 2.09 -4.91 -3.50
CA PHE A 95 0.89 -4.11 -3.46
C PHE A 95 0.84 -3.17 -4.65
N GLY A 96 -0.37 -2.90 -5.13
CA GLY A 96 -0.65 -1.90 -6.14
C GLY A 96 -1.85 -1.06 -5.75
N VAL A 97 -2.17 -0.10 -6.61
CA VAL A 97 -3.33 0.78 -6.46
C VAL A 97 -4.33 0.53 -7.59
N ASP A 98 -5.60 0.76 -7.28
CA ASP A 98 -6.71 0.73 -8.24
C ASP A 98 -7.45 2.08 -8.20
N PRO A 99 -7.79 2.68 -9.36
CA PRO A 99 -7.40 2.27 -10.70
C PRO A 99 -5.87 2.38 -10.93
N PRO A 100 -5.28 1.52 -11.78
CA PRO A 100 -3.83 1.57 -12.07
C PRO A 100 -3.42 2.86 -12.80
N THR A 101 -4.39 3.64 -13.29
CA THR A 101 -4.20 4.96 -13.91
C THR A 101 -4.19 6.11 -12.90
N ALA A 102 -4.21 5.84 -11.59
CA ALA A 102 -4.13 6.87 -10.57
C ALA A 102 -2.85 7.71 -10.73
N THR A 103 -2.97 9.02 -10.51
CA THR A 103 -1.88 9.98 -10.78
C THR A 103 -0.77 9.92 -9.74
N ASN A 104 -1.06 9.41 -8.54
CA ASN A 104 -0.07 9.17 -7.48
C ASN A 104 -0.25 7.75 -6.94
N THR A 105 0.69 6.88 -7.25
CA THR A 105 0.65 5.45 -6.90
C THR A 105 1.55 5.09 -5.72
N ASN A 106 2.12 6.10 -5.04
CA ASN A 106 3.06 5.87 -3.94
C ASN A 106 2.33 5.26 -2.75
N ILE A 107 2.88 4.17 -2.23
CA ILE A 107 2.36 3.46 -1.07
C ILE A 107 3.33 3.66 0.10
N ARG A 108 2.80 3.77 1.32
CA ARG A 108 3.57 3.78 2.56
C ARG A 108 3.18 2.62 3.45
N TYR A 109 4.15 2.13 4.21
CA TYR A 109 3.98 1.01 5.13
C TYR A 109 4.21 1.48 6.57
N SER A 110 3.32 1.08 7.46
CA SER A 110 3.52 1.13 8.91
C SER A 110 3.37 -0.27 9.47
N VAL A 111 4.38 -0.76 10.18
CA VAL A 111 4.38 -2.12 10.74
C VAL A 111 4.19 -2.03 12.25
N TYR A 112 3.35 -2.91 12.79
CA TYR A 112 2.99 -3.03 14.19
C TYR A 112 3.13 -4.48 14.66
N GLN A 113 3.44 -4.71 15.93
CA GLN A 113 3.28 -6.04 16.51
C GLN A 113 1.79 -6.32 16.70
N SER A 114 1.31 -7.47 16.21
CA SER A 114 -0.10 -7.84 16.34
C SER A 114 -0.52 -7.96 17.82
N GLY A 115 -1.67 -7.38 18.16
CA GLY A 115 -2.22 -7.39 19.52
C GLY A 115 -1.55 -6.41 20.49
N ALA A 116 -0.63 -5.57 20.03
CA ALA A 116 -0.16 -4.42 20.81
C ALA A 116 -1.26 -3.34 20.81
N ASP A 117 -1.63 -2.88 22.00
CA ASP A 117 -2.61 -1.82 22.20
C ASP A 117 -2.14 -0.54 21.46
N GLU A 118 -3.04 0.14 20.72
CA GLU A 118 -2.73 1.32 19.89
C GLU A 118 -2.05 2.47 20.67
N THR A 119 -2.10 2.39 22.00
CA THR A 119 -1.48 3.32 22.95
C THR A 119 0.03 3.14 23.13
N SER A 120 0.64 2.08 22.58
CA SER A 120 2.08 1.81 22.73
C SER A 120 2.82 1.92 21.40
N SER A 121 3.38 3.11 21.18
CA SER A 121 4.30 3.53 20.10
C SER A 121 3.71 4.24 18.87
N SER A 122 2.78 5.19 19.06
CA SER A 122 2.68 6.28 18.08
C SER A 122 3.92 7.18 18.20
N GLY A 123 4.74 7.18 17.15
CA GLY A 123 5.71 8.23 16.89
C GLY A 123 5.38 8.76 15.50
N SER A 124 4.65 9.86 15.43
CA SER A 124 4.49 10.60 14.18
C SER A 124 5.83 11.23 13.83
N ALA A 125 6.46 10.76 12.76
CA ALA A 125 7.47 11.53 12.06
C ALA A 125 6.78 12.22 10.88
N GLU A 126 6.52 13.52 11.03
CA GLU A 126 6.30 14.40 9.88
C GLU A 126 7.67 14.74 9.28
N ASN A 127 7.82 14.42 7.99
CA ASN A 127 8.85 14.88 7.07
C ASN A 127 10.30 14.49 7.38
N ASP A 128 10.69 13.29 6.97
CA ASP A 128 11.88 13.09 6.13
C ASP A 128 11.76 11.70 5.47
N GLU A 129 12.60 11.38 4.49
CA GLU A 129 12.63 10.13 3.70
C GLU A 129 12.95 8.85 4.53
N GLY A 130 12.50 8.77 5.79
CA GLY A 130 12.71 7.66 6.72
C GLY A 130 11.39 6.94 7.06
N SER A 131 11.26 5.71 6.58
CA SER A 131 10.15 4.79 6.87
C SER A 131 10.01 4.50 8.37
N SER A 132 8.78 4.37 8.89
CA SER A 132 8.49 4.02 10.30
C SER A 132 8.88 2.58 10.68
N SER A 133 9.61 1.90 9.80
CA SER A 133 10.22 0.57 9.88
C SER A 133 11.13 0.36 11.10
N ASP A 134 11.82 1.41 11.55
CA ASP A 134 12.95 1.27 12.49
C ASP A 134 12.58 0.84 13.91
N ARG A 135 11.30 0.81 14.29
CA ARG A 135 10.89 0.54 15.68
C ARG A 135 10.61 -0.94 15.99
N LEU A 136 10.41 -1.79 14.98
CA LEU A 136 10.20 -3.24 15.15
C LEU A 136 11.36 -4.08 14.63
N SER A 137 12.28 -3.48 13.86
CA SER A 137 13.46 -4.16 13.35
C SER A 137 14.37 -4.57 14.51
N GLY A 138 14.60 -5.87 14.68
CA GLY A 138 15.28 -6.42 15.85
C GLY A 138 15.62 -7.90 15.70
N LYS A 139 15.87 -8.59 16.83
CA LYS A 139 16.31 -10.00 16.82
C LYS A 139 15.31 -10.96 16.17
N LYS A 140 14.03 -10.59 16.07
CA LYS A 140 12.92 -11.48 15.66
C LYS A 140 12.39 -11.18 14.27
N PHE A 141 12.57 -9.95 13.80
CA PHE A 141 11.90 -9.43 12.61
C PHE A 141 12.74 -8.35 11.95
N GLU A 142 12.81 -8.38 10.62
CA GLU A 142 13.34 -7.31 9.79
C GLU A 142 12.34 -6.98 8.68
N PHE A 143 12.21 -5.69 8.38
CA PHE A 143 11.39 -5.18 7.30
C PHE A 143 12.27 -4.49 6.28
N THR A 144 11.93 -4.63 5.00
CA THR A 144 12.57 -3.91 3.91
C THR A 144 11.51 -3.45 2.93
N ASP A 145 11.44 -2.13 2.69
CA ASP A 145 10.71 -1.58 1.55
C ASP A 145 11.61 -1.72 0.31
N ASN A 146 11.13 -2.43 -0.71
CA ASN A 146 11.91 -2.68 -1.92
C ASN A 146 11.81 -1.52 -2.93
N HIS A 147 11.03 -0.48 -2.62
CA HIS A 147 10.80 0.71 -3.46
C HIS A 147 10.22 0.43 -4.86
N ASP A 148 9.62 -0.74 -5.06
CA ASP A 148 8.96 -1.16 -6.31
C ASP A 148 7.47 -1.52 -6.10
N GLY A 149 6.91 -1.10 -4.97
CA GLY A 149 5.58 -1.48 -4.52
C GLY A 149 5.53 -2.84 -3.82
N SER A 150 6.68 -3.51 -3.62
CA SER A 150 6.78 -4.68 -2.76
C SER A 150 7.52 -4.39 -1.45
N ALA A 151 7.23 -5.22 -0.45
CA ALA A 151 7.91 -5.20 0.83
C ALA A 151 8.33 -6.62 1.23
N THR A 152 9.51 -6.72 1.83
CA THR A 152 10.08 -7.97 2.35
C THR A 152 9.98 -7.98 3.87
N PHE A 153 9.47 -9.09 4.39
CA PHE A 153 9.27 -9.37 5.81
C PHE A 153 10.11 -10.60 6.17
N LEU A 154 11.18 -10.42 6.94
CA LEU A 154 12.05 -11.51 7.38
C LEU A 154 11.80 -11.81 8.86
N PHE A 155 11.31 -13.00 9.14
CA PHE A 155 11.02 -13.50 10.49
C PHE A 155 12.13 -14.45 10.92
N LYS A 156 12.87 -14.11 11.98
CA LYS A 156 13.96 -14.94 12.52
C LYS A 156 13.47 -16.00 13.52
N GLU A 157 12.23 -15.86 13.98
CA GLU A 157 11.54 -16.80 14.85
C GLU A 157 10.01 -16.62 14.67
N PRO A 158 9.16 -17.52 15.24
CA PRO A 158 7.72 -17.37 15.20
C PRO A 158 7.25 -16.02 15.75
N PHE A 159 6.56 -15.24 14.91
CA PHE A 159 6.15 -13.87 15.23
C PHE A 159 5.02 -13.40 14.30
N GLU A 160 4.24 -12.43 14.76
CA GLU A 160 3.08 -11.89 14.04
C GLU A 160 3.11 -10.36 14.02
N VAL A 161 2.90 -9.80 12.83
CA VAL A 161 2.87 -8.36 12.60
C VAL A 161 1.62 -7.96 11.84
N ASP A 162 1.11 -6.78 12.16
CA ASP A 162 0.08 -6.08 11.40
C ASP A 162 0.74 -4.95 10.59
N VAL A 163 0.38 -4.83 9.33
CA VAL A 163 0.96 -3.89 8.37
C VAL A 163 -0.14 -3.01 7.82
N LEU A 164 -0.14 -1.74 8.22
CA LEU A 164 -1.00 -0.73 7.65
C LEU A 164 -0.34 -0.16 6.40
N ILE A 165 -1.08 -0.21 5.30
CA ILE A 165 -0.65 0.20 3.98
C ILE A 165 -1.53 1.36 3.58
N VAL A 166 -0.94 2.50 3.22
CA VAL A 166 -1.67 3.75 2.93
C VAL A 166 -1.20 4.32 1.61
N ALA A 167 -2.14 4.76 0.76
CA ALA A 167 -1.81 5.52 -0.43
C ALA A 167 -1.34 6.94 -0.03
N SER A 168 -0.21 7.39 -0.57
CA SER A 168 0.39 8.69 -0.22
C SER A 168 -0.32 9.89 -0.86
N ASP A 169 -1.38 9.66 -1.63
CA ASP A 169 -2.17 10.74 -2.21
C ASP A 169 -3.02 11.40 -1.12
N ASN A 170 -2.72 12.66 -0.79
CA ASN A 170 -3.48 13.47 0.18
C ASN A 170 -4.99 13.55 -0.15
N ALA A 171 -5.39 13.21 -1.38
CA ALA A 171 -6.78 13.18 -1.81
C ALA A 171 -7.46 11.80 -1.69
N SER A 172 -6.73 10.75 -1.33
CA SER A 172 -7.22 9.38 -1.17
C SER A 172 -7.24 8.97 0.30
N ASN A 173 -8.30 8.27 0.71
CA ASN A 173 -8.39 7.60 2.01
C ASN A 173 -8.12 6.09 1.89
N ALA A 174 -7.54 5.64 0.77
CA ALA A 174 -7.29 4.24 0.52
C ALA A 174 -6.25 3.71 1.51
N LYS A 175 -6.69 2.77 2.34
CA LYS A 175 -5.88 2.05 3.31
C LYS A 175 -6.19 0.57 3.27
N MET A 176 -5.19 -0.25 3.54
CA MET A 176 -5.33 -1.69 3.70
C MET A 176 -4.56 -2.10 4.94
N LEU A 177 -5.18 -2.89 5.81
CA LEU A 177 -4.49 -3.52 6.92
C LEU A 177 -4.29 -5.00 6.60
N VAL A 178 -3.06 -5.47 6.75
CA VAL A 178 -2.67 -6.85 6.46
C VAL A 178 -2.02 -7.45 7.69
N ARG A 179 -2.38 -8.69 8.02
CA ARG A 179 -1.72 -9.46 9.06
C ARG A 179 -0.77 -10.48 8.45
N ILE A 180 0.45 -10.55 8.95
CA ILE A 180 1.45 -11.54 8.54
C ILE A 180 1.85 -12.34 9.78
N ALA A 181 1.54 -13.64 9.75
CA ALA A 181 1.75 -14.56 10.86
C ALA A 181 2.73 -15.67 10.46
N VAL A 182 3.87 -15.73 11.13
CA VAL A 182 4.80 -16.86 11.05
C VAL A 182 4.66 -17.67 12.34
N LEU A 183 4.09 -18.86 12.23
CA LEU A 183 3.76 -19.70 13.39
C LEU A 183 4.78 -20.82 13.55
N ALA A 184 5.05 -21.20 14.80
CA ALA A 184 5.91 -22.34 15.09
C ALA A 184 5.30 -23.64 14.55
N ASP A 185 6.07 -24.40 13.78
CA ASP A 185 5.70 -25.78 13.49
C ASP A 185 5.88 -26.66 14.74
N ARG A 186 5.14 -27.76 14.80
CA ARG A 186 5.17 -28.70 15.93
C ARG A 186 6.59 -29.22 16.21
N ASP A 187 7.36 -29.47 15.16
CA ASP A 187 8.72 -29.96 15.28
C ASP A 187 9.68 -28.88 15.82
N TYR A 188 9.44 -27.61 15.50
CA TYR A 188 10.21 -26.51 16.09
C TYR A 188 9.97 -26.41 17.61
N LEU A 189 8.72 -26.57 18.06
CA LEU A 189 8.35 -26.51 19.48
C LEU A 189 8.95 -27.64 20.34
N LEU A 190 9.37 -28.74 19.72
CA LEU A 190 9.94 -29.90 20.42
C LEU A 190 11.47 -29.82 20.57
N TYR A 191 12.14 -28.95 19.82
CA TYR A 191 13.60 -28.92 19.70
C TYR A 191 14.26 -27.54 19.92
N GLY A 192 13.48 -26.45 19.92
CA GLY A 192 13.96 -25.08 20.25
C GLY A 192 13.80 -24.73 21.71
#